data_AF-A0A4S3TQE0-F1
#
_entry.id   AF-A0A4S3TQE0-F1
#
_cell.length_a   1.000
_cell.length_b   1.000
_cell.length_c   1.000
_cell.angle_alpha   90.00
_cell.angle_beta   90.00
_cell.angle_gamma   90.00
#
_symmetry.space_group_name_H-M   'P 1'
#
loop_
_entity.id
_entity.type
_entity.pdbx_description
1 polymer ?
#
loop_
_entity_poly.entity_id
_entity_poly.type
_entity_poly.pdbx_seq_one_letter_code
_entity_poly.pdbx_strand_id
1 'polypeptide(L)'
;MAELDSSAICPECDGRLREQGSETICEDCGFVATERALDRGPEWRSFDGEETDRRRTGAPLTRSRHDRGLSTEIGYGTGTDSSYDTRLTGRKRRQIARLRREHNRARISSKAERNQVYGFAEIRRITALFSLPDSIREQACSLFDSAQAENLLQGRSLEGFAAAVVYATCRTHSIARTVDEITAVARADEPELRAAYDALNRELGLPTGPIDPTQYLPRYASKLEVCAAVERRAREHATRLLEDGIVGGRNPSGVAAACLYQAASEREEWATLTQATVADVAGVAPVTIRSTVTDLRERS
;
A
#
# COMPACT_ATOMS: atom_id res chain seq x y z
N MET A 1 20.92 26.33 -8.24
CA MET A 1 21.79 25.20 -7.87
C MET A 1 22.85 25.77 -6.95
N ALA A 2 22.66 25.64 -5.64
CA ALA A 2 23.73 25.92 -4.69
C ALA A 2 24.34 24.56 -4.33
N GLU A 3 25.59 24.37 -4.72
CA GLU A 3 26.43 23.23 -4.35
C GLU A 3 26.48 23.17 -2.82
N LEU A 4 25.87 22.14 -2.23
CA LEU A 4 26.11 21.74 -0.83
C LEU A 4 27.40 20.92 -0.80
N ASP A 5 28.51 21.57 -1.16
CA ASP A 5 29.84 21.06 -0.85
C ASP A 5 30.15 21.53 0.57
N SER A 6 29.76 20.74 1.57
CA SER A 6 30.29 20.86 2.93
C SER A 6 30.72 19.49 3.38
N SER A 7 32.01 19.21 3.24
CA SER A 7 32.67 18.15 4.00
C SER A 7 32.16 18.18 5.44
N ALA A 8 31.73 17.04 5.98
CA ALA A 8 31.26 16.91 7.37
C ALA A 8 32.38 17.10 8.42
N ILE A 9 33.42 17.86 8.06
CA ILE A 9 34.72 17.99 8.69
C ILE A 9 34.93 19.48 8.98
N CYS A 10 35.28 19.78 10.23
CA CYS A 10 35.52 21.12 10.73
C CYS A 10 36.81 21.69 10.14
N PRO A 11 36.82 22.92 9.60
CA PRO A 11 38.01 23.54 9.01
C PRO A 11 39.09 23.92 10.04
N GLU A 12 38.77 23.94 11.34
CA GLU A 12 39.73 24.33 12.39
C GLU A 12 40.38 23.16 13.11
N CYS A 13 39.69 22.02 13.25
CA CYS A 13 40.18 20.90 14.05
C CYS A 13 39.97 19.52 13.40
N ASP A 14 39.56 19.48 12.14
CA ASP A 14 39.17 18.26 11.40
C ASP A 14 38.10 17.39 12.11
N GLY A 15 37.42 17.95 13.12
CA GLY A 15 36.38 17.30 13.90
C GLY A 15 35.05 17.18 13.15
N ARG A 16 34.11 16.40 13.67
CA ARG A 16 32.82 16.17 13.00
C ARG A 16 31.88 17.37 13.18
N LEU A 17 31.34 17.87 12.08
CA LEU A 17 30.26 18.86 12.11
C LEU A 17 28.90 18.15 12.27
N ARG A 18 28.08 18.65 13.20
CA ARG A 18 26.68 18.21 13.38
C ARG A 18 25.71 19.37 13.32
N GLU A 19 24.56 19.12 12.75
CA GLU A 19 23.45 20.06 12.73
C GLU A 19 22.72 20.01 14.09
N GLN A 20 22.64 21.16 14.76
CA GLN A 20 21.86 21.39 15.97
C GLN A 20 20.89 22.55 15.72
N GLY A 21 19.61 22.24 15.49
CA GLY A 21 18.60 23.25 15.20
C GLY A 21 18.85 23.95 13.86
N SER A 22 19.08 25.26 13.89
CA SER A 22 19.40 26.07 12.70
C SER A 22 20.91 26.27 12.48
N GLU A 23 21.75 25.61 13.28
CA GLU A 23 23.19 25.82 13.29
C GLU A 23 23.94 24.51 13.03
N THR A 24 25.08 24.59 12.33
CA THR A 24 25.99 23.44 12.15
C THR A 24 27.23 23.69 13.01
N ILE A 25 27.44 22.87 14.03
CA ILE A 25 28.44 23.06 15.08
C ILE A 25 29.42 21.88 15.09
N CYS A 26 30.71 22.14 15.33
CA CYS A 26 31.68 21.09 15.62
C CYS A 26 31.55 20.62 17.07
N GLU A 27 31.40 19.31 17.30
CA GLU A 27 31.28 18.74 18.65
C GLU A 27 32.59 18.85 19.45
N ASP A 28 33.74 18.96 18.78
CA ASP A 28 35.06 18.92 19.42
C ASP A 28 35.58 20.31 19.83
N CYS A 29 35.40 21.33 19.00
CA CYS A 29 35.94 22.68 19.23
C CYS A 29 34.88 23.79 19.36
N GLY A 30 33.60 23.48 19.10
CA GLY A 30 32.52 24.46 19.16
C GLY A 30 32.45 25.44 17.98
N PHE A 31 33.24 25.24 16.93
CA PHE A 31 33.17 26.06 15.70
C PHE A 31 31.79 25.96 15.06
N VAL A 32 31.17 27.11 14.77
CA VAL A 32 29.88 27.19 14.07
C VAL A 32 30.13 27.44 12.59
N ALA A 33 29.89 26.42 11.78
CA ALA A 33 30.12 26.47 10.33
C ALA A 33 29.01 27.22 9.58
N THR A 34 27.77 27.16 10.08
CA THR A 34 26.61 27.82 9.47
C THR A 34 25.63 28.23 10.57
N GLU A 35 25.16 29.49 10.58
CA GLU A 35 24.27 30.04 11.63
C GLU A 35 22.81 30.24 11.21
N ARG A 36 22.42 29.82 9.99
CA ARG A 36 21.07 30.03 9.45
C ARG A 36 20.62 28.91 8.49
N ALA A 37 20.61 27.68 8.97
CA ALA A 37 19.92 26.61 8.25
C ALA A 37 18.43 26.96 8.21
N LEU A 38 17.97 27.34 7.01
CA LEU A 38 16.53 27.46 6.74
C LEU A 38 15.95 26.05 6.81
N ASP A 39 15.05 25.80 7.75
CA ASP A 39 14.25 24.58 7.74
C ASP A 39 13.38 24.57 6.48
N ARG A 40 13.72 23.69 5.54
CA ARG A 40 12.94 23.46 4.30
C ARG A 40 11.88 22.39 4.50
N GLY A 41 11.78 21.83 5.70
CA GLY A 41 10.74 20.91 6.09
C GLY A 41 9.36 21.58 6.02
N PRO A 42 8.28 20.81 5.88
CA PRO A 42 6.95 21.39 5.89
C PRO A 42 6.65 21.89 7.31
N GLU A 43 6.18 23.14 7.43
CA GLU A 43 5.76 23.71 8.71
C GLU A 43 4.46 23.03 9.16
N TRP A 44 4.55 21.86 9.80
CA TRP A 44 3.39 21.08 10.27
C TRP A 44 2.76 21.61 11.57
N ARG A 45 3.23 22.74 12.10
CA ARG A 45 2.77 23.26 13.41
C ARG A 45 1.54 24.14 13.23
N SER A 46 0.35 23.52 13.22
CA SER A 46 -0.90 24.20 13.52
C SER A 46 -1.00 24.39 15.03
N PHE A 47 -0.75 25.60 15.54
CA PHE A 47 -0.84 25.89 16.98
C PHE A 47 -2.26 26.18 17.48
N ASP A 48 -3.22 26.27 16.56
CA ASP A 48 -4.59 26.62 16.89
C ASP A 48 -5.48 25.45 16.45
N GLY A 49 -6.43 25.03 17.29
CA GLY A 49 -7.45 24.01 16.98
C GLY A 49 -8.45 24.44 15.89
N GLU A 50 -8.02 25.30 14.96
CA GLU A 50 -8.75 25.69 13.78
C GLU A 50 -8.58 24.62 12.69
N GLU A 51 -9.70 24.19 12.10
CA GLU A 51 -9.75 23.18 11.04
C GLU A 51 -9.06 23.65 9.73
N THR A 52 -8.76 24.95 9.61
CA THR A 52 -8.11 25.57 8.44
C THR A 52 -6.98 26.51 8.83
N ASP A 53 -5.75 26.00 8.82
CA ASP A 53 -4.55 26.83 9.00
C ASP A 53 -4.32 27.73 7.78
N ARG A 54 -4.52 29.04 7.94
CA ARG A 54 -4.33 30.05 6.88
C ARG A 54 -2.87 30.20 6.44
N ARG A 55 -1.91 29.71 7.23
CA ARG A 55 -0.48 29.68 6.86
C ARG A 55 -0.15 28.53 5.93
N ARG A 56 -1.03 27.52 5.83
CA ARG A 56 -0.80 26.35 4.99
C ARG A 56 -0.86 26.72 3.51
N THR A 57 0.29 26.65 2.84
CA THR A 57 0.45 26.98 1.42
C THR A 57 0.04 25.84 0.48
N GLY A 58 -0.29 24.65 1.00
CA GLY A 58 -0.79 23.54 0.21
C GLY A 58 -0.86 22.20 0.95
N ALA A 59 -1.43 21.20 0.29
CA ALA A 59 -1.33 19.81 0.72
C ALA A 59 0.03 19.22 0.31
N PRO A 60 0.55 18.21 1.04
CA PRO A 60 1.75 17.51 0.61
C PRO A 60 1.55 16.86 -0.75
N LEU A 61 2.63 16.78 -1.53
CA LEU A 61 2.63 16.03 -2.78
C LEU A 61 2.43 14.54 -2.48
N THR A 62 1.56 13.89 -3.24
CA THR A 62 1.26 12.45 -3.05
C THR A 62 1.36 11.69 -4.36
N ARG A 63 1.95 10.50 -4.33
CA ARG A 63 2.02 9.62 -5.51
C ARG A 63 0.66 9.03 -5.88
N SER A 64 -0.34 9.10 -5.01
CA SER A 64 -1.70 8.60 -5.27
C SER A 64 -2.57 9.54 -6.13
N ARG A 65 -2.05 10.69 -6.55
CA ARG A 65 -2.70 11.60 -7.50
C ARG A 65 -1.89 11.67 -8.80
N HIS A 66 -2.58 11.65 -9.94
CA HIS A 66 -1.98 11.68 -11.29
C HIS A 66 -0.99 12.85 -11.48
N ASP A 67 -1.32 14.02 -10.93
CA ASP A 67 -0.55 15.26 -10.98
C ASP A 67 0.20 15.54 -9.66
N ARG A 68 0.32 14.54 -8.79
CA ARG A 68 0.86 14.63 -7.43
C ARG A 68 0.17 15.62 -6.50
N GLY A 69 -1.02 16.11 -6.86
CA GLY A 69 -1.76 17.11 -6.07
C GLY A 69 -1.48 18.57 -6.44
N LEU A 70 -0.93 18.81 -7.63
CA LEU A 70 -0.67 20.18 -8.13
C LEU A 70 -1.93 20.90 -8.60
N SER A 71 -2.94 20.17 -9.11
CA SER A 71 -4.20 20.79 -9.55
C SER A 71 -5.06 21.21 -8.38
N THR A 72 -5.65 22.39 -8.50
CA THR A 72 -6.69 22.88 -7.62
C THR A 72 -8.07 22.38 -8.05
N GLU A 73 -9.09 22.56 -7.21
CA GLU A 73 -10.48 22.25 -7.54
C GLU A 73 -11.37 23.46 -7.27
N ILE A 74 -12.22 23.80 -8.24
CA ILE A 74 -13.22 24.86 -8.06
C ILE A 74 -14.44 24.24 -7.37
N GLY A 75 -14.44 24.26 -6.03
CA GLY A 75 -15.46 23.66 -5.18
C GLY A 75 -16.88 24.16 -5.44
N TYR A 76 -17.86 23.35 -5.07
CA TYR A 76 -19.28 23.69 -5.06
C TYR A 76 -19.55 24.34 -3.70
N GLY A 77 -19.59 25.67 -3.62
CA GLY A 77 -19.73 26.44 -2.37
C GLY A 77 -21.07 26.27 -1.64
N THR A 78 -21.47 25.03 -1.41
CA THR A 78 -22.63 24.56 -0.66
C THR A 78 -22.10 23.53 0.34
N GLY A 79 -21.40 24.02 1.35
CA GLY A 79 -20.91 23.24 2.48
C GLY A 79 -21.25 23.98 3.77
N THR A 80 -21.50 23.21 4.83
CA THR A 80 -21.91 23.67 6.17
C THR A 80 -20.94 24.70 6.78
N ASP A 81 -19.69 24.73 6.30
CA ASP A 81 -18.60 25.56 6.84
C ASP A 81 -18.33 26.85 6.04
N SER A 82 -19.15 27.12 5.02
CA SER A 82 -19.08 28.40 4.30
C SER A 82 -19.78 29.48 5.13
N SER A 83 -19.00 30.24 5.91
CA SER A 83 -19.42 31.51 6.52
C SER A 83 -20.06 32.49 5.52
N TYR A 84 -19.85 32.25 4.22
CA TYR A 84 -20.52 32.94 3.13
C TYR A 84 -21.67 32.08 2.58
N ASP A 85 -22.89 32.24 3.11
CA ASP A 85 -24.13 31.90 2.40
C ASP A 85 -24.34 32.89 1.24
N THR A 86 -23.39 32.94 0.31
CA THR A 86 -23.51 33.79 -0.87
C THR A 86 -24.37 33.04 -1.86
N ARG A 87 -25.69 33.29 -1.81
CA ARG A 87 -26.61 32.94 -2.89
C ARG A 87 -26.11 33.56 -4.19
N LEU A 88 -25.29 32.81 -4.93
CA LEU A 88 -24.71 33.25 -6.19
C LEU A 88 -25.85 33.59 -7.16
N THR A 89 -25.78 34.78 -7.75
CA THR A 89 -26.74 35.19 -8.79
C THR A 89 -26.73 34.17 -9.93
N GLY A 90 -27.87 34.00 -10.62
CA GLY A 90 -27.98 33.02 -11.72
C GLY A 90 -26.95 33.23 -12.84
N ARG A 91 -26.50 34.48 -13.07
CA ARG A 91 -25.41 34.80 -14.00
C ARG A 91 -24.05 34.30 -13.48
N LYS A 92 -23.72 34.57 -12.21
CA LYS A 92 -22.45 34.14 -11.60
C LYS A 92 -22.38 32.61 -11.45
N ARG A 93 -23.52 31.95 -11.17
CA ARG A 93 -23.62 30.48 -11.15
C ARG A 93 -23.28 29.86 -12.51
N ARG A 94 -23.83 30.41 -13.60
CA ARG A 94 -23.52 29.97 -14.97
C ARG A 94 -22.05 30.21 -15.33
N GLN A 95 -21.50 31.35 -14.92
CA GLN A 95 -20.07 31.65 -15.12
C GLN A 95 -19.17 30.63 -14.39
N ILE A 96 -19.42 30.37 -13.10
CA ILE A 96 -18.64 29.40 -12.32
C ILE A 96 -18.78 27.98 -12.88
N ALA A 97 -19.99 27.59 -13.30
CA ALA A 97 -20.19 26.30 -13.97
C ALA A 97 -19.38 26.19 -15.27
N ARG A 98 -19.23 27.28 -16.03
CA ARG A 98 -18.36 27.32 -17.21
C ARG A 98 -16.89 27.21 -16.83
N LEU A 99 -16.44 27.96 -15.84
CA LEU A 99 -15.05 27.89 -15.34
C LEU A 99 -14.70 26.49 -14.84
N ARG A 100 -15.59 25.84 -14.07
CA ARG A 100 -15.42 24.44 -13.63
C ARG A 100 -15.25 23.48 -14.81
N ARG A 101 -16.07 23.65 -15.86
CA ARG A 101 -16.00 22.79 -17.04
C ARG A 101 -14.66 22.95 -17.76
N GLU A 102 -14.21 24.18 -18.01
CA GLU A 102 -12.93 24.41 -18.68
C GLU A 102 -11.75 23.99 -17.80
N HIS A 103 -11.82 24.22 -16.49
CA HIS A 103 -10.83 23.74 -15.52
C HIS A 103 -10.69 22.22 -15.56
N ASN A 104 -11.80 21.49 -15.46
CA ASN A 104 -11.79 20.02 -15.50
C ASN A 104 -11.28 19.47 -16.83
N ARG A 105 -11.49 20.18 -17.94
CA ARG A 105 -10.90 19.82 -19.25
C ARG A 105 -9.41 20.05 -19.30
N ALA A 106 -8.93 21.15 -18.73
CA ALA A 106 -7.51 21.50 -18.73
C ALA A 106 -6.67 20.61 -17.82
N ARG A 107 -7.26 20.08 -16.72
CA ARG A 107 -6.56 19.22 -15.76
C ARG A 107 -5.99 17.93 -16.36
N ILE A 108 -6.65 17.39 -17.38
CA ILE A 108 -6.27 16.10 -17.97
C ILE A 108 -5.93 16.30 -19.44
N SER A 109 -4.64 16.50 -19.68
CA SER A 109 -4.07 16.85 -20.97
C SER A 109 -3.83 15.61 -21.85
N SER A 110 -3.49 14.47 -21.24
CA SER A 110 -3.03 13.28 -21.97
C SER A 110 -3.89 12.04 -21.71
N LYS A 111 -3.77 11.05 -22.60
CA LYS A 111 -4.35 9.72 -22.38
C LYS A 111 -3.70 9.03 -21.18
N ALA A 112 -2.40 9.24 -20.97
CA ALA A 112 -1.67 8.68 -19.84
C ALA A 112 -2.24 9.18 -18.51
N GLU A 113 -2.46 10.49 -18.37
CA GLU A 113 -3.08 11.11 -17.19
C GLU A 113 -4.51 10.62 -16.97
N ARG A 114 -5.33 10.46 -18.03
CA ARG A 114 -6.66 9.85 -17.91
C ARG A 114 -6.57 8.44 -17.31
N ASN A 115 -5.67 7.62 -17.85
CA ASN A 115 -5.46 6.26 -17.36
C ASN A 115 -5.00 6.26 -15.88
N GLN A 116 -4.13 7.17 -15.47
CA GLN A 116 -3.73 7.32 -14.06
C GLN A 116 -4.91 7.74 -13.18
N VAL A 117 -5.76 8.66 -13.63
CA VAL A 117 -6.97 9.06 -12.87
C VAL A 117 -7.87 7.86 -12.61
N TYR A 118 -8.15 7.06 -13.65
CA TYR A 118 -8.97 5.84 -13.51
C TYR A 118 -8.27 4.77 -12.67
N GLY A 119 -7.02 4.44 -12.97
CA GLY A 119 -6.24 3.42 -12.27
C GLY A 119 -6.06 3.77 -10.79
N PHE A 120 -5.70 5.01 -10.46
CA PHE A 120 -5.52 5.44 -9.08
C PHE A 120 -6.83 5.53 -8.30
N ALA A 121 -7.97 5.76 -8.97
CA ALA A 121 -9.28 5.66 -8.33
C ALA A 121 -9.59 4.21 -7.95
N GLU A 122 -9.31 3.26 -8.84
CA GLU A 122 -9.53 1.84 -8.57
C GLU A 122 -8.57 1.29 -7.51
N ILE A 123 -7.28 1.63 -7.57
CA ILE A 123 -6.29 1.29 -6.53
C ILE A 123 -6.75 1.83 -5.16
N ARG A 124 -7.23 3.09 -5.12
CA ARG A 124 -7.80 3.68 -3.89
C ARG A 124 -8.98 2.88 -3.35
N ARG A 125 -9.89 2.47 -4.22
CA ARG A 125 -11.05 1.68 -3.83
C ARG A 125 -10.64 0.31 -3.26
N ILE A 126 -9.76 -0.41 -3.94
CA ILE A 126 -9.28 -1.74 -3.50
C ILE A 126 -8.53 -1.61 -2.16
N THR A 127 -7.57 -0.68 -2.06
CA THR A 127 -6.78 -0.47 -0.83
C THR A 127 -7.64 -0.07 0.36
N ALA A 128 -8.66 0.79 0.16
CA ALA A 128 -9.61 1.16 1.20
C ALA A 128 -10.44 -0.04 1.69
N LEU A 129 -10.93 -0.89 0.78
CA LEU A 129 -11.71 -2.08 1.14
C LEU A 129 -10.90 -3.11 1.92
N PHE A 130 -9.61 -3.21 1.65
CA PHE A 130 -8.69 -4.05 2.44
C PHE A 130 -8.11 -3.36 3.68
N SER A 131 -8.48 -2.10 3.94
CA SER A 131 -7.90 -1.27 5.02
C SER A 131 -6.36 -1.26 5.00
N LEU A 132 -5.78 -1.19 3.80
CA LEU A 132 -4.32 -1.17 3.63
C LEU A 132 -3.76 0.22 3.97
N PRO A 133 -2.53 0.30 4.53
CA PRO A 133 -1.88 1.56 4.84
C PRO A 133 -1.70 2.46 3.61
N ASP A 134 -1.69 3.77 3.86
CA ASP A 134 -1.47 4.80 2.83
C ASP A 134 -0.16 4.61 2.08
N SER A 135 0.89 4.12 2.76
CA SER A 135 2.18 3.80 2.15
C SER A 135 2.09 2.73 1.07
N ILE A 136 1.25 1.71 1.26
CA ILE A 136 1.01 0.65 0.27
C ILE A 136 0.26 1.22 -0.93
N ARG A 137 -0.72 2.09 -0.69
CA ARG A 137 -1.45 2.77 -1.76
C ARG A 137 -0.53 3.66 -2.59
N GLU A 138 0.33 4.45 -1.97
CA GLU A 138 1.28 5.31 -2.70
C GLU A 138 2.25 4.50 -3.55
N GLN A 139 2.75 3.39 -3.02
CA GLN A 139 3.64 2.49 -3.75
C GLN A 139 2.93 1.77 -4.90
N ALA A 140 1.69 1.33 -4.71
CA ALA A 140 0.89 0.75 -5.79
C ALA A 140 0.64 1.76 -6.92
N CYS A 141 0.34 3.02 -6.59
CA CYS A 141 0.22 4.10 -7.58
C CYS A 141 1.56 4.38 -8.29
N SER A 142 2.68 4.37 -7.56
CA SER A 142 4.01 4.53 -8.16
C SER A 142 4.38 3.37 -9.09
N LEU A 143 4.00 2.13 -8.74
CA LEU A 143 4.21 0.96 -9.57
C LEU A 143 3.35 1.01 -10.84
N PHE A 144 2.10 1.47 -10.73
CA PHE A 144 1.23 1.69 -11.88
C PHE A 144 1.79 2.75 -12.84
N ASP A 145 2.33 3.85 -12.29
CA ASP A 145 3.00 4.90 -13.08
C ASP A 145 4.21 4.34 -13.83
N SER A 146 5.03 3.53 -13.14
CA SER A 146 6.20 2.86 -13.75
C SER A 146 5.78 1.91 -14.88
N ALA A 147 4.72 1.11 -14.66
CA ALA A 147 4.19 0.21 -15.67
C ALA A 147 3.64 0.96 -16.90
N GLN A 148 3.06 2.14 -16.68
CA GLN A 148 2.60 2.99 -17.77
C GLN A 148 3.76 3.61 -18.56
N ALA A 149 4.82 4.06 -17.88
CA ALA A 149 6.01 4.60 -18.52
C ALA A 149 6.67 3.59 -19.46
N GLU A 150 6.70 2.31 -19.05
CA GLU A 150 7.17 1.17 -19.87
C GLU A 150 6.12 0.66 -20.88
N ASN A 151 5.02 1.39 -21.10
CA ASN A 151 3.96 1.05 -22.05
C ASN A 151 3.27 -0.32 -21.82
N LEU A 152 3.31 -0.86 -20.61
CA LEU A 152 2.78 -2.20 -20.31
C LEU A 152 1.25 -2.28 -20.38
N LEU A 153 0.57 -1.14 -20.29
CA LEU A 153 -0.89 -1.04 -20.31
C LEU A 153 -1.53 -1.35 -21.69
N GLN A 154 -0.74 -1.35 -22.77
CA GLN A 154 -1.30 -1.50 -24.12
C GLN A 154 -1.85 -2.92 -24.34
N GLY A 155 -3.10 -3.01 -24.81
CA GLY A 155 -3.77 -4.29 -25.08
C GLY A 155 -4.29 -5.04 -23.84
N ARG A 156 -4.31 -4.39 -22.68
CA ARG A 156 -4.75 -4.95 -21.39
C ARG A 156 -5.70 -4.00 -20.67
N SER A 157 -6.49 -4.49 -19.72
CA SER A 157 -7.45 -3.68 -18.97
C SER A 157 -6.76 -2.84 -17.88
N LEU A 158 -7.27 -1.63 -17.64
CA LEU A 158 -6.76 -0.74 -16.60
C LEU A 158 -7.10 -1.28 -15.20
N GLU A 159 -8.27 -1.91 -15.09
CA GLU A 159 -8.76 -2.60 -13.92
C GLU A 159 -7.85 -3.77 -13.56
N GLY A 160 -7.45 -4.60 -14.54
CA GLY A 160 -6.50 -5.69 -14.35
C GLY A 160 -5.16 -5.18 -13.82
N PHE A 161 -4.65 -4.08 -14.37
CA PHE A 161 -3.44 -3.44 -13.85
C PHE A 161 -3.62 -2.86 -12.45
N ALA A 162 -4.74 -2.21 -12.15
CA ALA A 162 -5.02 -1.68 -10.82
C ALA A 162 -5.04 -2.79 -9.75
N ALA A 163 -5.66 -3.93 -10.06
CA ALA A 163 -5.66 -5.10 -9.19
C ALA A 163 -4.24 -5.73 -9.07
N ALA A 164 -3.53 -5.87 -10.19
CA ALA A 164 -2.20 -6.46 -10.22
C ALA A 164 -1.14 -5.65 -9.47
N VAL A 165 -1.15 -4.31 -9.55
CA VAL A 165 -0.19 -3.48 -8.80
C VAL A 165 -0.46 -3.51 -7.29
N VAL A 166 -1.73 -3.62 -6.87
CA VAL A 166 -2.06 -3.81 -5.45
C VAL A 166 -1.57 -5.17 -4.98
N TYR A 167 -1.83 -6.23 -5.75
CA TYR A 167 -1.33 -7.57 -5.47
C TYR A 167 0.20 -7.62 -5.37
N ALA A 168 0.89 -7.05 -6.36
CA ALA A 168 2.36 -6.97 -6.41
C ALA A 168 2.92 -6.23 -5.20
N THR A 169 2.35 -5.07 -4.87
CA THR A 169 2.81 -4.26 -3.72
C THR A 169 2.57 -5.01 -2.41
N CYS A 170 1.41 -5.66 -2.25
CA CYS A 170 1.12 -6.48 -1.08
C CYS A 170 2.14 -7.62 -0.92
N ARG A 171 2.53 -8.28 -2.02
CA ARG A 171 3.57 -9.32 -2.01
C ARG A 171 4.94 -8.78 -1.62
N THR A 172 5.37 -7.65 -2.18
CA THR A 172 6.66 -7.03 -1.86
C THR A 172 6.77 -6.62 -0.38
N HIS A 173 5.63 -6.26 0.24
CA HIS A 173 5.57 -5.89 1.66
C HIS A 173 5.25 -7.05 2.61
N SER A 174 5.24 -8.29 2.12
CA SER A 174 4.89 -9.48 2.93
C SER A 174 3.48 -9.41 3.56
N ILE A 175 2.57 -8.66 2.95
CA ILE A 175 1.15 -8.60 3.33
C ILE A 175 0.38 -9.53 2.39
N ALA A 176 0.47 -10.83 2.62
CA ALA A 176 -0.09 -11.81 1.71
C ALA A 176 -1.62 -11.62 1.52
N ARG A 177 -2.02 -11.55 0.25
CA ARG A 177 -3.41 -11.56 -0.23
C ARG A 177 -3.47 -12.56 -1.36
N THR A 178 -4.52 -13.37 -1.41
CA THR A 178 -4.69 -14.30 -2.54
C THR A 178 -5.21 -13.54 -3.75
N VAL A 179 -5.02 -14.11 -4.94
CA VAL A 179 -5.58 -13.55 -6.18
C VAL A 179 -7.10 -13.45 -6.08
N ASP A 180 -7.74 -14.52 -5.60
CA ASP A 180 -9.19 -14.60 -5.40
C ASP A 180 -9.74 -13.51 -4.48
N GLU A 181 -9.01 -13.15 -3.44
CA GLU A 181 -9.42 -12.09 -2.53
C GLU A 181 -9.43 -10.74 -3.24
N ILE A 182 -8.39 -10.46 -4.03
CA ILE A 182 -8.28 -9.19 -4.73
C ILE A 182 -9.33 -9.11 -5.83
N THR A 183 -9.53 -10.17 -6.61
CA THR A 183 -10.53 -10.20 -7.69
C THR A 183 -11.96 -10.16 -7.16
N ALA A 184 -12.23 -10.73 -5.97
CA ALA A 184 -13.54 -10.61 -5.33
C ALA A 184 -13.96 -9.16 -5.05
N VAL A 185 -12.98 -8.26 -4.89
CA VAL A 185 -13.22 -6.84 -4.61
C VAL A 185 -12.97 -5.96 -5.83
N ALA A 186 -12.02 -6.33 -6.70
CA ALA A 186 -11.65 -5.60 -7.91
C ALA A 186 -12.74 -5.69 -8.99
N ARG A 187 -12.70 -4.77 -9.95
CA ARG A 187 -13.53 -4.87 -11.17
C ARG A 187 -12.92 -5.76 -12.26
N ALA A 188 -11.78 -6.37 -11.97
CA ALA A 188 -11.02 -7.18 -12.90
C ALA A 188 -11.20 -8.66 -12.62
N ASP A 189 -11.22 -9.44 -13.68
CA ASP A 189 -11.25 -10.90 -13.57
C ASP A 189 -9.85 -11.46 -13.26
N GLU A 190 -9.81 -12.69 -12.73
CA GLU A 190 -8.56 -13.37 -12.43
C GLU A 190 -7.57 -13.47 -13.61
N PRO A 191 -7.99 -13.79 -14.85
CA PRO A 191 -7.08 -13.81 -15.99
C PRO A 191 -6.46 -12.43 -16.29
N GLU A 192 -7.22 -11.35 -16.10
CA GLU A 192 -6.74 -9.99 -16.34
C GLU A 192 -5.69 -9.59 -15.31
N LEU A 193 -5.95 -9.90 -14.02
CA LEU A 193 -4.99 -9.67 -12.95
C LEU A 193 -3.70 -10.45 -13.19
N ARG A 194 -3.80 -11.75 -13.49
CA ARG A 194 -2.64 -12.61 -13.74
C ARG A 194 -1.82 -12.11 -14.93
N ALA A 195 -2.47 -11.80 -16.06
CA ALA A 195 -1.79 -11.31 -17.25
C ALA A 195 -1.06 -9.98 -17.00
N ALA A 196 -1.66 -9.07 -16.22
CA ALA A 196 -1.02 -7.82 -15.83
C ALA A 196 0.12 -8.05 -14.83
N TYR A 197 -0.06 -8.93 -13.84
CA TYR A 197 0.97 -9.28 -12.87
C TYR A 197 2.20 -9.92 -13.53
N ASP A 198 2.00 -10.86 -14.45
CA ASP A 198 3.07 -11.51 -15.19
C ASP A 198 3.87 -10.50 -16.02
N ALA A 199 3.19 -9.53 -16.62
CA ALA A 199 3.85 -8.44 -17.34
C ALA A 199 4.67 -7.54 -16.41
N LEU A 200 4.12 -7.16 -15.26
CA LEU A 200 4.85 -6.37 -14.25
C LEU A 200 6.10 -7.14 -13.78
N ASN A 201 5.95 -8.42 -13.46
CA ASN A 201 7.04 -9.23 -12.94
C ASN A 201 8.16 -9.43 -13.97
N ARG A 202 7.80 -9.67 -15.24
CA ARG A 202 8.77 -9.89 -16.32
C ARG A 202 9.54 -8.63 -16.69
N GLU A 203 8.84 -7.49 -16.83
CA GLU A 203 9.43 -6.28 -17.39
C GLU A 203 10.05 -5.38 -16.31
N LEU A 204 9.49 -5.35 -15.09
CA LEU A 204 9.99 -4.51 -14.00
C LEU A 204 10.84 -5.28 -12.97
N GLY A 205 10.95 -6.60 -13.10
CA GLY A 205 11.79 -7.43 -12.22
C GLY A 205 11.41 -7.28 -10.74
N LEU A 206 10.13 -7.47 -10.42
CA LEU A 206 9.63 -7.27 -9.06
C LEU A 206 10.37 -8.20 -8.07
N PRO A 207 10.76 -7.71 -6.87
CA PRO A 207 11.45 -8.52 -5.86
C PRO A 207 10.47 -9.46 -5.13
N THR A 208 9.67 -10.23 -5.87
CA THR A 208 8.67 -11.14 -5.30
C THR A 208 9.23 -12.56 -5.22
N GLY A 209 9.64 -12.96 -4.00
CA GLY A 209 9.99 -14.35 -3.68
C GLY A 209 8.75 -15.25 -3.52
N PRO A 210 8.94 -16.56 -3.26
CA PRO A 210 7.86 -17.47 -2.88
C PRO A 210 7.05 -16.90 -1.70
N ILE A 211 5.73 -17.08 -1.71
CA ILE A 211 4.89 -16.62 -0.61
C ILE A 211 5.09 -17.57 0.57
N ASP A 212 5.50 -17.00 1.71
CA ASP A 212 5.61 -17.74 2.96
C ASP A 212 4.18 -18.03 3.52
N PRO A 213 3.82 -19.31 3.76
CA PRO A 213 2.54 -19.68 4.37
C PRO A 213 2.25 -18.96 5.70
N THR A 214 3.29 -18.63 6.48
CA THR A 214 3.14 -17.97 7.77
C THR A 214 2.49 -16.59 7.67
N GLN A 215 2.58 -15.92 6.52
CA GLN A 215 1.96 -14.61 6.26
C GLN A 215 0.43 -14.67 6.29
N TYR A 216 -0.18 -15.83 6.04
CA TYR A 216 -1.63 -16.00 6.07
C TYR A 216 -2.19 -16.29 7.46
N LEU A 217 -1.37 -16.83 8.37
CA LEU A 217 -1.81 -17.36 9.66
C LEU A 217 -2.56 -16.33 10.53
N PRO A 218 -2.08 -15.09 10.75
CA PRO A 218 -2.76 -14.15 11.65
C PRO A 218 -4.19 -13.84 11.19
N ARG A 219 -4.36 -13.72 9.87
CA ARG A 219 -5.64 -13.36 9.25
C ARG A 219 -6.61 -14.53 9.24
N TYR A 220 -6.13 -15.73 8.92
CA TYR A 220 -6.96 -16.93 8.98
C TYR A 220 -7.34 -17.28 10.41
N ALA A 221 -6.42 -17.11 11.36
CA ALA A 221 -6.70 -17.27 12.77
C ALA A 221 -7.79 -16.29 13.24
N SER A 222 -7.70 -15.02 12.83
CA SER A 222 -8.72 -14.01 13.14
C SER A 222 -10.09 -14.35 12.53
N LYS A 223 -10.14 -14.80 11.27
CA LYS A 223 -11.38 -15.21 10.60
C LYS A 223 -12.02 -16.47 11.20
N LEU A 224 -11.20 -17.39 11.70
CA LEU A 224 -11.64 -18.63 12.34
C LEU A 224 -11.86 -18.47 13.85
N GLU A 225 -11.67 -17.26 14.38
CA GLU A 225 -11.84 -16.93 15.80
C GLU A 225 -11.03 -17.83 16.75
N VAL A 226 -9.84 -18.27 16.32
CA VAL A 226 -8.95 -19.10 17.16
C VAL A 226 -8.04 -18.25 18.03
N CYS A 227 -7.67 -18.79 19.18
CA CYS A 227 -6.81 -18.10 20.12
C CYS A 227 -5.35 -18.01 19.64
N ALA A 228 -4.60 -17.04 20.17
CA ALA A 228 -3.20 -16.82 19.81
C ALA A 228 -2.28 -18.03 20.12
N ALA A 229 -2.67 -18.93 21.02
CA ALA A 229 -1.93 -20.16 21.28
C ALA A 229 -1.98 -21.12 20.08
N VAL A 230 -3.15 -21.27 19.45
CA VAL A 230 -3.34 -22.08 18.23
C VAL A 230 -2.57 -21.47 17.06
N GLU A 231 -2.65 -20.14 16.89
CA GLU A 231 -1.89 -19.45 15.83
C GLU A 231 -0.38 -19.66 15.97
N ARG A 232 0.15 -19.52 17.19
CA ARG A 232 1.58 -19.75 17.49
C ARG A 232 1.98 -21.18 17.15
N ARG A 233 1.15 -22.16 17.54
CA ARG A 233 1.40 -23.56 17.24
C ARG A 233 1.35 -23.86 15.75
N ALA A 234 0.41 -23.26 15.02
CA ALA A 234 0.34 -23.36 13.57
C ALA A 234 1.56 -22.74 12.88
N ARG A 235 2.12 -21.67 13.43
CA ARG A 235 3.37 -21.05 12.94
C ARG A 235 4.57 -21.97 13.10
N GLU A 236 4.67 -22.70 14.21
CA GLU A 236 5.71 -23.72 14.41
C GLU A 236 5.61 -24.82 13.34
N HIS A 237 4.41 -25.31 13.05
CA HIS A 237 4.17 -26.30 11.99
C HIS A 237 4.55 -25.79 10.61
N ALA A 238 4.12 -24.57 10.26
CA ALA A 238 4.43 -23.96 8.98
C ALA A 238 5.95 -23.74 8.80
N THR A 239 6.64 -23.33 9.86
CA THR A 239 8.10 -23.13 9.85
C THR A 239 8.83 -24.45 9.63
N ARG A 240 8.42 -25.52 10.32
CA ARG A 240 8.99 -26.86 10.13
C ARG A 240 8.81 -27.36 8.70
N LEU A 241 7.61 -27.19 8.12
CA LEU A 241 7.36 -27.58 6.73
C LEU A 241 8.24 -26.82 5.72
N LEU A 242 8.57 -25.56 6.01
CA LEU A 242 9.49 -24.76 5.20
C LEU A 242 10.93 -25.27 5.32
N GLU A 243 11.39 -25.58 6.54
CA GLU A 243 12.71 -26.15 6.81
C GLU A 243 12.88 -27.53 6.15
N ASP A 244 11.83 -28.35 6.14
CA ASP A 244 11.81 -29.67 5.49
C ASP A 244 11.67 -29.60 3.95
N GLY A 245 11.45 -28.41 3.37
CA GLY A 245 11.33 -28.21 1.93
C GLY A 245 10.03 -28.73 1.29
N ILE A 246 9.01 -29.08 2.08
CA ILE A 246 7.77 -29.73 1.62
C ILE A 246 6.78 -28.72 0.99
N VAL A 247 6.91 -27.44 1.34
CA VAL A 247 6.03 -26.36 0.83
C VAL A 247 6.23 -26.13 -0.68
N GLY A 248 7.38 -26.52 -1.24
CA GLY A 248 7.69 -26.35 -2.66
C GLY A 248 6.65 -26.99 -3.57
N GLY A 249 6.03 -26.17 -4.44
CA GLY A 249 5.01 -26.63 -5.39
C GLY A 249 3.59 -26.78 -4.82
N ARG A 250 3.38 -26.51 -3.52
CA ARG A 250 2.05 -26.48 -2.89
C ARG A 250 1.48 -25.07 -2.86
N ASN A 251 0.16 -24.96 -2.75
CA ASN A 251 -0.48 -23.67 -2.52
C ASN A 251 -0.21 -23.18 -1.08
N PRO A 252 0.52 -22.05 -0.88
CA PRO A 252 0.87 -21.56 0.46
C PRO A 252 -0.35 -21.21 1.33
N SER A 253 -1.45 -20.79 0.72
CA SER A 253 -2.73 -20.54 1.42
C SER A 253 -3.26 -21.82 2.07
N GLY A 254 -3.26 -22.92 1.31
CA GLY A 254 -3.71 -24.23 1.78
C GLY A 254 -2.80 -24.80 2.87
N VAL A 255 -1.49 -24.58 2.77
CA VAL A 255 -0.53 -25.00 3.80
C VAL A 255 -0.79 -24.26 5.12
N ALA A 256 -0.99 -22.95 5.08
CA ALA A 256 -1.30 -22.16 6.27
C ALA A 256 -2.59 -22.61 6.96
N ALA A 257 -3.64 -22.83 6.17
CA ALA A 257 -4.90 -23.36 6.65
C ALA A 257 -4.75 -24.77 7.26
N ALA A 258 -4.02 -25.67 6.61
CA ALA A 258 -3.74 -27.01 7.14
C ALA A 258 -3.00 -26.97 8.49
N CYS A 259 -2.03 -26.05 8.64
CA CYS A 259 -1.31 -25.87 9.90
C CYS A 259 -2.24 -25.38 11.03
N LEU A 260 -3.18 -24.48 10.75
CA LEU A 260 -4.20 -24.04 11.72
C LEU A 260 -5.15 -25.18 12.11
N TYR A 261 -5.63 -25.94 11.13
CA TYR A 261 -6.48 -27.10 11.37
C TYR A 261 -5.78 -28.14 12.26
N GLN A 262 -4.53 -28.49 11.92
CA GLN A 262 -3.76 -29.46 12.70
C GLN A 262 -3.49 -28.94 14.11
N ALA A 263 -3.03 -27.69 14.26
CA ALA A 263 -2.78 -27.07 15.55
C ALA A 263 -4.05 -27.10 16.43
N ALA A 264 -5.20 -26.69 15.90
CA ALA A 264 -6.46 -26.68 16.64
C ALA A 264 -6.90 -28.08 17.11
N SER A 265 -6.50 -29.14 16.39
CA SER A 265 -6.83 -30.53 16.75
C SER A 265 -5.94 -31.17 17.83
N GLU A 266 -4.86 -30.50 18.27
CA GLU A 266 -3.90 -31.08 19.22
C GLU A 266 -4.36 -31.03 20.68
N ARG A 267 -5.28 -30.12 21.04
CA ARG A 267 -5.77 -29.97 22.41
C ARG A 267 -7.29 -29.88 22.43
N GLU A 268 -7.92 -30.62 23.33
CA GLU A 268 -9.38 -30.62 23.50
C GLU A 268 -9.94 -29.28 23.96
N GLU A 269 -9.12 -28.45 24.63
CA GLU A 269 -9.48 -27.10 25.07
C GLU A 269 -9.53 -26.08 23.92
N TRP A 270 -9.00 -26.42 22.74
CA TRP A 270 -8.96 -25.54 21.58
C TRP A 270 -10.18 -25.73 20.69
N ALA A 271 -10.47 -24.71 19.87
CA ALA A 271 -11.64 -24.69 19.02
C ALA A 271 -11.62 -25.84 18.01
N THR A 272 -12.70 -26.63 17.95
CA THR A 272 -12.84 -27.70 16.96
C THR A 272 -13.11 -27.12 15.57
N LEU A 273 -12.09 -27.10 14.72
CA LEU A 273 -12.21 -26.68 13.33
C LEU A 273 -12.55 -27.86 12.42
N THR A 274 -13.33 -27.61 11.36
CA THR A 274 -13.61 -28.62 10.33
C THR A 274 -12.74 -28.37 9.09
N GLN A 275 -12.43 -29.42 8.33
CA GLN A 275 -11.68 -29.25 7.07
C GLN A 275 -12.40 -28.31 6.10
N ALA A 276 -13.75 -28.34 6.08
CA ALA A 276 -14.55 -27.48 5.22
C ALA A 276 -14.42 -25.99 5.59
N THR A 277 -14.53 -25.65 6.88
CA THR A 277 -14.41 -24.25 7.35
C THR A 277 -13.04 -23.66 7.05
N VAL A 278 -11.99 -24.43 7.30
CA VAL A 278 -10.61 -23.98 7.10
C VAL A 278 -10.25 -23.90 5.61
N ALA A 279 -10.80 -24.79 4.78
CA ALA A 279 -10.67 -24.75 3.33
C ALA A 279 -11.37 -23.54 2.71
N ASP A 280 -12.57 -23.19 3.20
CA ASP A 280 -13.33 -22.02 2.76
C ASP A 280 -12.58 -20.71 3.03
N VAL A 281 -12.05 -20.54 4.25
CA VAL A 281 -11.26 -19.36 4.63
C VAL A 281 -10.00 -19.18 3.75
N ALA A 282 -9.38 -20.28 3.33
CA ALA A 282 -8.19 -20.27 2.49
C ALA A 282 -8.47 -20.26 0.98
N GLY A 283 -9.73 -20.40 0.57
CA GLY A 283 -10.12 -20.49 -0.85
C GLY A 283 -9.55 -21.73 -1.55
N VAL A 284 -9.44 -22.87 -0.85
CA VAL A 284 -8.89 -24.11 -1.40
C VAL A 284 -9.87 -25.27 -1.25
N ALA A 285 -9.62 -26.37 -1.97
CA ALA A 285 -10.42 -27.58 -1.80
C ALA A 285 -10.07 -28.29 -0.46
N PRO A 286 -11.06 -28.88 0.25
CA PRO A 286 -10.79 -29.64 1.49
C PRO A 286 -9.77 -30.77 1.34
N VAL A 287 -9.64 -31.34 0.14
CA VAL A 287 -8.62 -32.36 -0.16
C VAL A 287 -7.19 -31.82 -0.05
N THR A 288 -6.95 -30.55 -0.38
CA THR A 288 -5.65 -29.87 -0.25
C THR A 288 -5.25 -29.70 1.21
N ILE A 289 -6.24 -29.43 2.08
CA ILE A 289 -6.03 -29.40 3.53
C ILE A 289 -5.66 -30.80 4.02
N ARG A 290 -6.43 -31.81 3.62
CA ARG A 290 -6.22 -33.20 4.03
C ARG A 290 -4.83 -33.72 3.67
N SER A 291 -4.37 -33.51 2.43
CA SER A 291 -3.05 -33.98 2.01
C SER A 291 -1.95 -33.37 2.86
N THR A 292 -2.00 -32.06 3.09
CA THR A 292 -0.99 -31.36 3.91
C THR A 292 -1.01 -31.81 5.38
N VAL A 293 -2.19 -32.11 5.92
CA VAL A 293 -2.32 -32.64 7.30
C VAL A 293 -1.74 -34.05 7.41
N THR A 294 -1.94 -34.91 6.42
CA THR A 294 -1.33 -36.26 6.42
C THR A 294 0.19 -36.16 6.50
N ASP A 295 0.81 -35.31 5.69
CA ASP A 295 2.26 -35.13 5.69
C ASP A 295 2.79 -34.56 7.01
N LEU A 296 2.03 -33.66 7.64
CA LEU A 296 2.34 -33.13 8.97
C LEU A 296 2.35 -34.23 10.04
N ARG A 297 1.39 -35.18 9.97
CA ARG A 297 1.23 -36.26 10.96
C ARG A 297 2.23 -37.39 10.78
N GLU A 298 2.64 -37.69 9.55
CA GLU A 298 3.69 -38.69 9.28
C GLU A 298 5.06 -38.26 9.84
N ARG A 299 5.19 -36.99 10.27
CA ARG A 299 6.45 -36.36 10.67
C ARG A 299 6.38 -35.62 12.02
N SER A 300 5.27 -35.75 12.75
CA SER A 300 5.09 -35.21 14.12
C SER A 300 5.56 -36.21 15.16
#